data_AF-A0A7W7Y6D7-F1
#
_entry.id   AF-A0A7W7Y6D7-F1
#
_cell.length_a   1.000
_cell.length_b   1.000
_cell.length_c   1.000
_cell.angle_alpha   90.00
_cell.angle_beta   90.00
_cell.angle_gamma   90.00
#
_symmetry.space_group_name_H-M   'P 1'
#
loop_
_entity.id
_entity.type
_entity.pdbx_description
1 polymer ?
#
loop_
_entity_poly.entity_id
_entity_poly.type
_entity_poly.pdbx_seq_one_letter_code
_entity_poly.pdbx_strand_id
1 'polypeptide(L)'
;MVNGQATFSAAGGNVLNIREGMHGHLEIEFVKDFQVASAGSSSVEGAARVRFIDVATGEAGAWADVDMLFSDEGGFLDLAGSGVQGRQSWGAGTEDDIGTTQNVFTGGAGLMFGTADSMKAGDKALLSVDGQIDTEFQSTLSVGGGAVKIDERFRNDVDDDSIVDYRGSFLVFTGENGLQNINLTDGSKQVTYNVAQLDSATGSVTIGNIQLDMNANQNGTQVDEVVNAEIRGTDGLASSYTKLKDINSFMTPDGTNVFDTAQKLTLYGNGQSVDVYLEGNDTIGRMEEKLTKAITDGLGISMGDVSTDNRVVDFVGKGSATDNTDAAVEGTMLIRSLFNGANGDISLVAEQPLVDALNLTQIQESEENIYHVAVTDAHTGRPVGSDIVGDGVLKGVIQGVDVALKGNLNIEATFNNDKQAFEFSSADDPTSMFLHLVDNSMSFQIGANAGQNINANIAQMDTKSLGLTNTLLISQELAQEAITDIDKALNMVSTERAKMGAISNRLDHTINSLSVSFENLQAAESRIRDVDVAKEMSQFTLNQMLTQAAQSMLGQANALPQGVMQLLM
;
A
#
# COMPACT_ATOMS: atom_id res chain seq x y z
N MET A 1 10.88 -7.61 54.64
CA MET A 1 10.17 -6.55 55.40
C MET A 1 11.09 -6.06 56.53
N VAL A 2 12.03 -5.17 56.22
CA VAL A 2 12.72 -4.39 57.26
C VAL A 2 12.06 -3.01 57.23
N ASN A 3 11.10 -2.83 58.12
CA ASN A 3 10.33 -1.61 58.28
C ASN A 3 11.12 -0.70 59.23
N GLY A 4 12.09 0.01 58.68
CA GLY A 4 12.70 1.19 59.28
C GLY A 4 12.70 2.26 58.21
N GLN A 5 11.98 3.35 58.42
CA GLN A 5 12.03 4.50 57.51
C GLN A 5 13.47 5.05 57.54
N ALA A 6 14.28 4.69 56.54
CA ALA A 6 15.55 5.32 56.27
C ALA A 6 15.24 6.62 55.52
N THR A 7 15.39 7.76 56.20
CA THR A 7 15.26 9.08 55.58
C THR A 7 16.62 9.52 55.06
N PHE A 8 16.77 9.53 53.75
CA PHE A 8 17.91 10.13 53.04
C PHE A 8 17.56 11.60 52.76
N SER A 9 17.81 12.51 53.71
CA SER A 9 17.36 13.92 53.63
C SER A 9 18.55 14.85 53.36
N ALA A 10 18.97 14.95 52.10
CA ALA A 10 19.94 15.98 51.69
C ALA A 10 19.35 17.39 51.92
N ALA A 11 19.68 18.00 53.05
CA ALA A 11 19.34 19.39 53.37
C ALA A 11 20.61 20.23 53.23
N GLY A 12 20.75 20.88 52.08
CA GLY A 12 21.92 21.67 51.69
C GLY A 12 22.16 21.51 50.18
N GLY A 13 22.48 22.59 49.46
CA GLY A 13 22.70 22.52 48.02
C GLY A 13 23.89 21.62 47.70
N ASN A 14 23.67 20.48 47.05
CA ASN A 14 24.80 19.61 46.66
C ASN A 14 25.55 20.24 45.49
N VAL A 15 26.89 20.23 45.57
CA VAL A 15 27.77 20.73 44.51
C VAL A 15 28.44 19.54 43.85
N LEU A 16 27.93 19.08 42.71
CA LEU A 16 28.53 18.01 41.91
C LEU A 16 29.35 18.61 40.77
N ASN A 17 30.57 19.06 41.08
CA ASN A 17 31.48 19.59 40.05
C ASN A 17 32.05 18.44 39.20
N ILE A 18 31.36 18.07 38.13
CA ILE A 18 31.76 17.01 37.20
C ILE A 18 32.63 17.62 36.10
N ARG A 19 33.67 16.90 35.68
CA ARG A 19 34.49 17.31 34.54
C ARG A 19 33.64 17.33 33.27
N GLU A 20 33.77 18.39 32.49
CA GLU A 20 33.01 18.56 31.26
C GLU A 20 33.23 17.40 30.27
N GLY A 21 32.15 16.98 29.62
CA GLY A 21 32.13 15.85 28.68
C GLY A 21 32.18 14.46 29.31
N MET A 22 31.93 14.34 30.61
CA MET A 22 31.74 13.07 31.32
C MET A 22 30.25 12.75 31.43
N HIS A 23 29.84 11.59 30.94
CA HIS A 23 28.43 11.18 30.89
C HIS A 23 28.27 9.74 31.38
N GLY A 24 27.39 9.50 32.35
CA GLY A 24 27.27 8.18 32.94
C GLY A 24 26.36 8.12 34.16
N HIS A 25 26.55 7.07 34.95
CA HIS A 25 25.88 6.90 36.22
C HIS A 25 26.90 6.78 37.36
N LEU A 26 26.63 7.46 38.47
CA LEU A 26 27.42 7.35 39.69
C LEU A 26 26.72 6.40 40.66
N GLU A 27 27.38 5.29 40.97
CA GLU A 27 26.92 4.37 42.01
C GLU A 27 27.69 4.64 43.30
N ILE A 28 26.95 4.91 44.37
CA ILE A 28 27.45 5.15 45.72
C ILE A 28 26.91 4.03 46.61
N GLU A 29 27.77 3.42 47.42
CA GLU A 29 27.38 2.45 48.43
C GLU A 29 27.99 2.82 49.77
N PHE A 30 27.15 3.05 50.78
CA PHE A 30 27.59 3.31 52.14
C PHE A 30 28.04 1.99 52.76
N VAL A 31 29.28 1.96 53.26
CA VAL A 31 29.90 0.73 53.79
C VAL A 31 29.90 0.71 55.32
N LYS A 32 29.53 1.82 55.96
CA LYS A 32 29.49 1.97 57.41
C LYS A 32 28.17 2.56 57.88
N ASP A 33 27.80 2.18 59.09
CA ASP A 33 26.71 2.80 59.83
C ASP A 33 27.21 4.12 60.45
N PHE A 34 26.56 5.24 60.13
CA PHE A 34 26.84 6.52 60.79
C PHE A 34 25.59 7.41 60.78
N GLN A 35 25.60 8.41 61.66
CA GLN A 35 24.58 9.46 61.72
C GLN A 35 25.26 10.81 61.65
N VAL A 36 24.74 11.72 60.83
CA VAL A 36 25.25 13.08 60.67
C VAL A 36 25.04 13.85 61.97
N ALA A 37 26.14 14.12 62.67
CA ALA A 37 26.13 14.83 63.95
C ALA A 37 25.80 16.32 63.75
N SER A 38 25.10 16.93 64.70
CA SER A 38 24.68 18.34 64.64
C SER A 38 25.70 19.33 65.23
N ALA A 39 26.90 18.88 65.62
CA ALA A 39 27.94 19.75 66.20
C ALA A 39 29.34 19.12 66.15
N GLY A 40 30.31 19.89 65.65
CA GLY A 40 31.75 19.58 65.72
C GLY A 40 32.37 19.00 64.44
N SER A 41 33.63 19.37 64.18
CA SER A 41 34.41 18.83 63.06
C SER A 41 34.89 17.42 63.37
N SER A 42 34.27 16.43 62.72
CA SER A 42 34.68 15.03 62.77
C SER A 42 34.58 14.42 61.38
N SER A 43 35.25 13.31 61.13
CA SER A 43 35.17 12.58 59.87
C SER A 43 34.97 11.09 60.11
N VAL A 44 34.31 10.43 59.16
CA VAL A 44 34.27 8.98 59.03
C VAL A 44 35.04 8.64 57.77
N GLU A 45 36.28 8.20 57.95
CA GLU A 45 37.11 7.70 56.83
C GLU A 45 36.47 6.45 56.22
N GLY A 46 36.44 6.34 54.90
CA GLY A 46 35.84 5.24 54.15
C GLY A 46 34.38 5.01 54.55
N ALA A 47 33.58 6.07 54.57
CA ALA A 47 32.16 6.02 54.90
C ALA A 47 31.33 5.40 53.78
N ALA A 48 31.71 5.68 52.53
CA ALA A 48 31.10 5.13 51.33
C ALA A 48 32.16 4.71 50.32
N ARG A 49 31.77 3.89 49.35
CA ARG A 49 32.53 3.63 48.13
C ARG A 49 31.74 4.11 46.93
N VAL A 50 32.44 4.60 45.92
CA VAL A 50 31.85 5.22 44.74
C VAL A 50 32.50 4.66 43.48
N ARG A 51 31.71 4.42 42.44
CA ARG A 51 32.21 4.09 41.09
C ARG A 51 31.39 4.78 40.02
N PHE A 52 32.01 5.00 38.87
CA PHE A 52 31.37 5.56 37.69
C PHE A 52 31.08 4.46 36.67
N ILE A 53 29.87 4.48 36.11
CA ILE A 53 29.42 3.57 35.06
C ILE A 53 29.31 4.40 33.79
N ASP A 54 30.08 4.05 32.78
CA ASP A 54 30.16 4.78 31.52
C ASP A 54 28.94 4.48 30.64
N VAL A 55 28.27 5.52 30.13
CA VAL A 55 27.07 5.35 29.29
C VAL A 55 27.40 4.79 27.90
N ALA A 56 28.59 5.06 27.37
CA ALA A 56 29.01 4.67 26.03
C ALA A 56 29.47 3.22 25.98
N THR A 57 30.20 2.75 27.00
CA THR A 57 30.70 1.36 27.05
C THR A 57 29.87 0.43 27.92
N GLY A 58 29.10 0.97 28.87
CA GLY A 58 28.38 0.17 29.88
C GLY A 58 29.31 -0.48 30.91
N GLU A 59 30.61 -0.15 30.90
CA GLU A 59 31.58 -0.69 31.85
C GLU A 59 31.51 0.07 33.17
N ALA A 60 31.40 -0.68 34.28
CA ALA A 60 31.49 -0.13 35.62
C ALA A 60 32.96 0.01 36.03
N GLY A 61 33.37 1.23 36.38
CA GLY A 61 34.70 1.54 36.87
C GLY A 61 35.01 0.90 38.23
N ALA A 62 36.26 1.03 38.66
CA ALA A 62 36.71 0.55 39.97
C ALA A 62 36.05 1.34 41.11
N TRP A 63 35.80 0.65 42.22
CA TRP A 63 35.34 1.30 43.45
C TRP A 63 36.47 2.12 44.07
N ALA A 64 36.14 3.36 44.45
CA ALA A 64 36.98 4.24 45.25
C ALA A 64 36.33 4.51 46.60
N ASP A 65 37.09 4.43 47.67
CA ASP A 65 36.60 4.77 49.01
C ASP A 65 36.53 6.29 49.18
N VAL A 66 35.49 6.75 49.85
CA VAL A 66 35.17 8.16 50.05
C VAL A 66 34.84 8.43 51.51
N ASP A 67 35.38 9.52 52.01
CA ASP A 67 35.23 9.95 53.39
C ASP A 67 34.00 10.85 53.54
N MET A 68 33.38 10.78 54.73
CA MET A 68 32.38 11.75 55.13
C MET A 68 32.94 12.70 56.17
N LEU A 69 32.80 13.99 55.89
CA LEU A 69 33.21 15.11 56.73
C LEU A 69 31.96 15.69 57.39
N PHE A 70 32.03 15.98 58.69
CA PHE A 70 30.94 16.63 59.40
C PHE A 70 31.33 18.06 59.77
N SER A 71 30.38 18.98 59.59
CA SER A 71 30.48 20.38 60.00
C SER A 71 29.23 20.80 60.78
N ASP A 72 29.23 22.01 61.33
CA ASP A 72 28.06 22.57 62.01
C ASP A 72 26.89 22.85 61.03
N GLU A 73 27.12 22.74 59.72
CA GLU A 73 26.14 22.94 58.65
C GLU A 73 25.59 21.61 58.07
N GLY A 74 26.16 20.45 58.45
CA GLY A 74 25.73 19.13 57.98
C GLY A 74 26.86 18.15 57.71
N GLY A 75 26.55 17.06 57.00
CA GLY A 75 27.54 16.09 56.52
C GLY A 75 27.89 16.34 55.06
N PHE A 76 29.15 16.14 54.68
CA PHE A 76 29.65 16.28 53.32
C PHE A 76 30.42 15.02 52.91
N LEU A 77 29.94 14.33 51.89
CA LEU A 77 30.64 13.21 51.25
C LEU A 77 31.57 13.77 50.17
N ASP A 78 32.88 13.68 50.38
CA ASP A 78 33.90 14.30 49.52
C ASP A 78 34.20 13.46 48.27
N LEU A 79 33.50 13.74 47.18
CA LEU A 79 33.69 13.03 45.92
C LEU A 79 34.93 13.51 45.14
N ALA A 80 35.43 14.72 45.40
CA ALA A 80 36.58 15.29 44.70
C ALA A 80 37.89 14.55 45.02
N GLY A 81 38.04 14.08 46.26
CA GLY A 81 39.20 13.28 46.71
C GLY A 81 39.21 11.82 46.25
N SER A 82 38.10 11.32 45.70
CA SER A 82 37.88 9.88 45.42
C SER A 82 38.77 9.31 44.31
N GLY A 83 39.20 10.14 43.34
CA GLY A 83 39.97 9.66 42.18
C GLY A 83 39.18 8.74 41.25
N VAL A 84 37.84 8.75 41.30
CA VAL A 84 36.99 7.98 40.40
C VAL A 84 37.26 8.39 38.95
N GLN A 85 37.49 7.39 38.11
CA GLN A 85 37.84 7.54 36.71
C GLN A 85 36.65 7.25 35.79
N GLY A 86 36.54 8.00 34.69
CA GLY A 86 35.60 7.72 33.61
C GLY A 86 36.16 8.17 32.27
N ARG A 87 35.52 7.76 31.17
CA ARG A 87 35.97 8.11 29.82
C ARG A 87 35.41 9.47 29.43
N GLN A 88 36.28 10.33 28.93
CA GLN A 88 35.84 11.62 28.41
C GLN A 88 35.26 11.46 27.02
N SER A 89 34.02 11.91 26.84
CA SER A 89 33.29 11.79 25.59
C SER A 89 33.35 13.04 24.71
N TRP A 90 33.62 14.20 25.32
CA TRP A 90 33.92 15.44 24.62
C TRP A 90 34.83 16.36 25.46
N GLY A 91 35.62 17.21 24.81
CA GLY A 91 36.70 17.98 25.42
C GLY A 91 36.33 19.43 25.70
N ALA A 92 36.53 19.88 26.94
CA ALA A 92 36.59 21.29 27.33
C ALA A 92 37.95 21.95 27.03
N GLY A 93 38.73 21.35 26.11
CA GLY A 93 40.14 21.64 25.84
C GLY A 93 40.57 21.07 24.48
N THR A 94 41.88 21.04 24.21
CA THR A 94 42.45 20.47 22.97
C THR A 94 41.86 19.10 22.65
N GLU A 95 41.51 18.85 21.39
CA GLU A 95 40.83 17.63 20.87
C GLU A 95 41.50 16.28 21.25
N ASP A 96 42.72 16.31 21.80
CA ASP A 96 43.52 15.15 22.21
C ASP A 96 42.96 14.36 23.41
N ASP A 97 42.02 14.91 24.19
CA ASP A 97 41.51 14.26 25.41
C ASP A 97 40.30 13.34 25.18
N ILE A 98 39.70 13.35 23.98
CA ILE A 98 38.51 12.54 23.64
C ILE A 98 38.84 11.05 23.66
N GLY A 99 38.07 10.27 24.42
CA GLY A 99 38.24 8.83 24.58
C GLY A 99 39.33 8.42 25.57
N THR A 100 39.95 9.38 26.26
CA THR A 100 40.90 9.11 27.36
C THR A 100 40.18 8.94 28.70
N THR A 101 40.81 8.24 29.64
CA THR A 101 40.29 8.06 31.00
C THR A 101 40.76 9.22 31.90
N GLN A 102 39.81 9.95 32.48
CA GLN A 102 40.05 11.13 33.30
C GLN A 102 39.33 11.04 34.64
N ASN A 103 39.72 11.86 35.61
CA ASN A 103 38.97 11.99 36.86
C ASN A 103 37.59 12.61 36.58
N VAL A 104 36.54 11.92 37.02
CA VAL A 104 35.13 12.33 36.85
C VAL A 104 34.85 13.63 37.59
N PHE A 105 35.39 13.78 38.80
CA PHE A 105 35.15 14.92 39.67
C PHE A 105 36.25 15.98 39.57
N THR A 106 35.84 17.24 39.71
CA THR A 106 36.73 18.40 39.85
C THR A 106 36.62 18.98 41.27
N GLY A 107 37.42 20.00 41.59
CA GLY A 107 37.60 20.46 42.98
C GLY A 107 36.27 20.86 43.65
N GLY A 108 36.03 20.34 44.86
CA GLY A 108 34.85 20.67 45.68
C GLY A 108 33.60 19.85 45.39
N ALA A 109 33.66 18.83 44.52
CA ALA A 109 32.54 17.92 44.29
C ALA A 109 32.18 17.09 45.55
N GLY A 110 30.90 17.08 45.93
CA GLY A 110 30.41 16.24 47.02
C GLY A 110 28.91 16.30 47.24
N LEU A 111 28.42 15.39 48.09
CA LEU A 111 27.01 15.34 48.49
C LEU A 111 26.86 15.85 49.92
N MET A 112 25.94 16.79 50.12
CA MET A 112 25.54 17.33 51.41
C MET A 112 24.40 16.52 52.02
N PHE A 113 24.46 16.33 53.33
CA PHE A 113 23.50 15.59 54.13
C PHE A 113 23.04 16.47 55.29
N GLY A 114 21.73 16.42 55.56
CA GLY A 114 21.12 17.20 56.63
C GLY A 114 21.56 16.72 58.02
N THR A 115 21.47 17.63 59.00
CA THR A 115 21.71 17.24 60.39
C THR A 115 20.67 16.20 60.84
N ALA A 116 21.14 15.15 61.54
CA ALA A 116 20.37 13.97 61.97
C ALA A 116 20.08 12.88 60.91
N ASP A 117 20.53 13.02 59.66
CA ASP A 117 20.48 11.94 58.67
C ASP A 117 21.26 10.70 59.14
N SER A 118 20.72 9.51 58.90
CA SER A 118 21.36 8.24 59.27
C SER A 118 21.51 7.34 58.06
N MET A 119 22.72 6.84 57.82
CA MET A 119 23.01 5.84 56.79
C MET A 119 23.39 4.51 57.43
N LYS A 120 23.01 3.43 56.76
CA LYS A 120 23.40 2.06 57.12
C LYS A 120 24.36 1.49 56.09
N ALA A 121 25.23 0.61 56.57
CA ALA A 121 26.05 -0.21 55.70
C ALA A 121 25.15 -1.04 54.78
N GLY A 122 25.36 -0.90 53.47
CA GLY A 122 24.55 -1.50 52.41
C GLY A 122 23.57 -0.54 51.75
N ASP A 123 23.39 0.68 52.27
CA ASP A 123 22.58 1.69 51.58
C ASP A 123 23.27 2.10 50.28
N LYS A 124 22.51 2.20 49.19
CA LYS A 124 23.01 2.52 47.85
C LYS A 124 22.29 3.73 47.26
N ALA A 125 23.03 4.54 46.50
CA ALA A 125 22.46 5.58 45.68
C ALA A 125 22.97 5.45 44.24
N LEU A 126 22.07 5.64 43.28
CA LEU A 126 22.41 5.73 41.87
C LEU A 126 21.99 7.10 41.37
N LEU A 127 22.96 7.86 40.88
CA LEU A 127 22.77 9.20 40.34
C LEU A 127 23.10 9.16 38.84
N SER A 128 22.26 9.76 38.02
CA SER A 128 22.63 10.06 36.64
C SER A 128 23.48 11.33 36.63
N VAL A 129 24.51 11.39 35.78
CA VAL A 129 25.42 12.52 35.71
C VAL A 129 25.66 12.93 34.26
N ASP A 130 25.55 14.24 34.03
CA ASP A 130 25.77 14.87 32.73
C ASP A 130 26.82 16.00 32.84
N GLY A 131 27.79 15.99 31.94
CA GLY A 131 28.97 16.86 31.97
C GLY A 131 28.75 18.31 31.56
N GLN A 132 27.50 18.75 31.39
CA GLN A 132 27.17 20.11 30.93
C GLN A 132 26.43 20.97 31.98
N ILE A 133 26.43 20.56 33.26
CA ILE A 133 25.57 21.16 34.29
C ILE A 133 26.40 21.71 35.46
N ASP A 134 26.52 23.04 35.54
CA ASP A 134 27.00 23.79 36.72
C ASP A 134 25.80 24.19 37.60
N THR A 135 25.11 23.25 38.27
CA THR A 135 23.97 23.61 39.16
C THR A 135 23.90 22.84 40.46
N GLU A 136 23.33 23.50 41.49
CA GLU A 136 23.06 22.94 42.80
C GLU A 136 21.85 22.00 42.79
N PHE A 137 22.00 20.79 43.34
CA PHE A 137 20.85 19.91 43.55
C PHE A 137 20.07 20.32 44.81
N GLN A 138 18.82 20.73 44.66
CA GLN A 138 17.92 21.04 45.77
C GLN A 138 16.65 20.17 45.66
N SER A 139 16.67 18.96 46.21
CA SER A 139 15.43 18.18 46.38
C SER A 139 15.42 17.40 47.69
N THR A 140 14.28 17.46 48.38
CA THR A 140 14.01 16.65 49.58
C THR A 140 13.48 15.30 49.13
N LEU A 141 14.33 14.27 49.16
CA LEU A 141 13.93 12.91 48.81
C LEU A 141 13.54 12.14 50.09
N SER A 142 12.35 11.54 50.08
CA SER A 142 11.93 10.58 51.10
C SER A 142 11.55 9.30 50.38
N VAL A 143 12.34 8.26 50.55
CA VAL A 143 12.10 6.95 49.94
C VAL A 143 12.54 5.84 50.88
N GLY A 144 11.64 4.89 51.13
CA GLY A 144 11.90 3.71 51.93
C GLY A 144 12.57 2.61 51.10
N GLY A 145 13.60 1.97 51.68
CA GLY A 145 14.23 0.77 51.11
C GLY A 145 15.76 0.73 51.16
N GLY A 146 16.45 1.82 51.53
CA GLY A 146 17.92 1.87 51.57
C GLY A 146 18.58 2.01 50.19
N ALA A 147 17.80 2.10 49.11
CA ALA A 147 18.27 2.33 47.76
C ALA A 147 17.56 3.55 47.16
N VAL A 148 18.33 4.56 46.74
CA VAL A 148 17.79 5.81 46.16
C VAL A 148 18.26 5.93 44.72
N LYS A 149 17.32 5.87 43.78
CA LYS A 149 17.58 6.29 42.40
C LYS A 149 17.12 7.73 42.24
N ILE A 150 18.05 8.62 41.90
CA ILE A 150 17.74 10.01 41.62
C ILE A 150 17.67 10.15 40.10
N ASP A 151 16.44 10.16 39.59
CA ASP A 151 16.14 10.60 38.23
C ASP A 151 15.82 12.10 38.30
N GLU A 152 16.51 12.89 37.49
CA GLU A 152 16.79 14.31 37.74
C GLU A 152 15.53 15.21 37.85
N ARG A 153 15.65 16.27 38.64
CA ARG A 153 14.80 17.47 38.61
C ARG A 153 15.72 18.66 38.76
N PHE A 154 15.99 19.37 37.68
CA PHE A 154 16.89 20.53 37.71
C PHE A 154 16.14 21.84 37.60
N ARG A 155 16.63 22.82 38.36
CA ARG A 155 16.21 24.21 38.29
C ARG A 155 17.22 24.93 37.40
N ASN A 156 16.76 25.64 36.38
CA ASN A 156 17.63 26.49 35.59
C ASN A 156 17.83 27.81 36.36
N ASP A 157 19.08 28.23 36.55
CA ASP A 157 19.42 29.42 37.36
C ASP A 157 19.31 30.73 36.56
N VAL A 158 18.50 30.73 35.50
CA VAL A 158 18.31 31.87 34.59
C VAL A 158 16.90 32.44 34.77
N ASP A 159 16.74 33.27 35.81
CA ASP A 159 15.67 34.27 36.03
C ASP A 159 14.18 33.86 35.85
N ASP A 160 13.83 32.58 35.71
CA ASP A 160 12.44 32.12 35.66
C ASP A 160 12.16 31.07 36.74
N ASP A 161 11.11 31.30 37.54
CA ASP A 161 10.68 30.47 38.68
C ASP A 161 10.02 29.15 38.23
N SER A 162 10.29 28.72 36.98
CA SER A 162 9.72 27.52 36.38
C SER A 162 10.64 26.32 36.61
N ILE A 163 10.17 25.40 37.46
CA ILE A 163 10.77 24.06 37.59
C ILE A 163 10.46 23.29 36.31
N VAL A 164 11.49 22.93 35.54
CA VAL A 164 11.33 22.03 34.40
C VAL A 164 11.48 20.59 34.90
N ASP A 165 10.41 19.80 34.80
CA ASP A 165 10.35 18.40 35.24
C ASP A 165 11.10 17.52 34.21
N TYR A 166 12.43 17.52 34.22
CA TYR A 166 13.26 16.67 33.36
C TYR A 166 13.31 15.23 33.90
N ARG A 167 12.26 14.45 33.66
CA ARG A 167 12.23 13.04 34.07
C ARG A 167 13.02 12.16 33.09
N GLY A 168 14.11 11.58 33.57
CA GLY A 168 14.66 10.33 33.03
C GLY A 168 16.11 10.39 32.57
N SER A 169 16.74 9.22 32.60
CA SER A 169 18.07 8.92 32.05
C SER A 169 18.35 9.68 30.75
N PHE A 170 19.31 10.59 30.80
CA PHE A 170 19.70 11.40 29.67
C PHE A 170 20.20 10.51 28.52
N LEU A 171 19.59 10.64 27.35
CA LEU A 171 20.17 10.20 26.08
C LEU A 171 21.32 11.16 25.77
N VAL A 172 22.53 10.90 26.28
CA VAL A 172 23.65 11.82 26.03
C VAL A 172 24.27 11.43 24.69
N PHE A 173 24.09 12.31 23.71
CA PHE A 173 24.70 12.19 22.39
C PHE A 173 26.10 12.77 22.47
N THR A 174 27.10 11.95 22.19
CA THR A 174 28.49 12.34 22.27
C THR A 174 28.95 12.74 20.87
N GLY A 175 29.11 14.05 20.70
CA GLY A 175 29.48 14.74 19.47
C GLY A 175 28.86 16.13 19.47
N GLU A 176 29.39 17.03 18.65
CA GLU A 176 29.02 18.46 18.52
C GLU A 176 27.54 18.74 18.19
N ASN A 177 26.65 17.76 18.30
CA ASN A 177 25.26 17.82 17.90
C ASN A 177 24.48 16.76 18.70
N GLY A 178 23.58 17.21 19.57
CA GLY A 178 22.60 16.38 20.27
C GLY A 178 21.67 15.63 19.30
N LEU A 179 20.50 15.21 19.76
CA LEU A 179 19.42 14.77 18.86
C LEU A 179 18.98 15.82 17.82
N GLN A 180 19.57 17.03 17.85
CA GLN A 180 19.67 17.92 16.71
C GLN A 180 21.05 17.74 16.08
N ASN A 181 21.09 17.31 14.81
CA ASN A 181 22.27 17.14 13.92
C ASN A 181 23.10 15.84 14.07
N ILE A 182 22.48 14.67 14.19
CA ILE A 182 23.13 13.46 13.67
C ILE A 182 23.25 13.67 12.16
N ASN A 183 24.48 13.97 11.69
CA ASN A 183 24.78 13.95 10.27
C ASN A 183 24.73 12.46 9.86
N LEU A 184 23.55 12.04 9.41
CA LEU A 184 23.32 10.72 8.87
C LEU A 184 24.06 10.67 7.53
N THR A 185 25.35 10.36 7.57
CA THR A 185 26.12 9.99 6.39
C THR A 185 25.57 8.69 5.84
N ASP A 186 25.37 8.61 4.52
CA ASP A 186 24.83 7.48 3.77
C ASP A 186 25.26 6.11 4.35
N GLY A 187 24.28 5.29 4.72
CA GLY A 187 24.47 3.98 5.34
C GLY A 187 23.73 3.76 6.67
N SER A 188 23.80 2.51 7.14
CA SER A 188 23.22 2.10 8.42
C SER A 188 24.12 2.51 9.59
N LYS A 189 23.53 3.18 10.59
CA LYS A 189 24.21 3.50 11.85
C LYS A 189 23.49 2.83 13.01
N GLN A 190 24.24 2.12 13.84
CA GLN A 190 23.74 1.56 15.09
C GLN A 190 24.26 2.41 16.24
N VAL A 191 23.37 2.91 17.09
CA VAL A 191 23.72 3.65 18.30
C VAL A 191 23.28 2.82 19.50
N THR A 192 24.21 2.47 20.39
CA THR A 192 23.91 1.68 21.59
C THR A 192 24.05 2.56 22.82
N TYR A 193 23.03 2.58 23.67
CA TYR A 193 22.99 3.29 24.94
C TYR A 193 22.99 2.29 26.08
N ASN A 194 23.86 2.45 27.07
CA ASN A 194 23.82 1.62 28.27
C ASN A 194 23.10 2.37 29.39
N VAL A 195 22.09 1.77 30.00
CA VAL A 195 21.30 2.34 31.09
C VAL A 195 21.54 1.54 32.35
N ALA A 196 21.92 2.20 33.43
CA ALA A 196 21.99 1.58 34.75
C ALA A 196 20.68 1.80 35.52
N GLN A 197 20.14 0.73 36.09
CA GLN A 197 18.96 0.79 36.95
C GLN A 197 19.26 0.15 38.30
N LEU A 198 18.93 0.86 39.38
CA LEU A 198 18.99 0.37 40.75
C LEU A 198 17.62 -0.19 41.14
N ASP A 199 17.59 -1.45 41.56
CA ASP A 199 16.40 -2.08 42.14
C ASP A 199 16.23 -1.62 43.60
N SER A 200 15.09 -1.00 43.90
CA SER A 200 14.79 -0.44 45.23
C SER A 200 14.51 -1.50 46.31
N ALA A 201 14.23 -2.75 45.93
CA ALA A 201 13.98 -3.86 46.85
C ALA A 201 15.22 -4.71 47.13
N THR A 202 16.11 -4.86 46.13
CA THR A 202 17.30 -5.72 46.23
C THR A 202 18.62 -4.97 46.34
N GLY A 203 18.64 -3.66 46.06
CA GLY A 203 19.87 -2.85 46.01
C GLY A 203 20.83 -3.25 44.89
N SER A 204 20.41 -4.10 43.95
CA SER A 204 21.25 -4.53 42.83
C SER A 204 21.17 -3.52 41.69
N VAL A 205 22.34 -3.15 41.15
CA VAL A 205 22.43 -2.32 39.93
C VAL A 205 22.52 -3.25 38.72
N THR A 206 21.59 -3.10 37.78
CA THR A 206 21.60 -3.78 36.49
C THR A 206 21.94 -2.79 35.40
N ILE A 207 22.88 -3.14 34.52
CA ILE A 207 23.24 -2.35 33.34
C ILE A 207 22.63 -3.05 32.14
N GLY A 208 21.62 -2.43 31.53
CA GLY A 208 21.05 -2.87 30.26
C GLY A 208 21.53 -1.99 29.11
N ASN A 209 21.16 -2.34 27.89
CA ASN A 209 21.38 -1.46 26.74
C ASN A 209 20.12 -1.27 25.89
N ILE A 210 20.08 -0.14 25.19
CA ILE A 210 19.07 0.22 24.18
C ILE A 210 19.85 0.46 22.89
N GLN A 211 19.57 -0.35 21.87
CA GLN A 211 20.19 -0.19 20.55
C GLN A 211 19.18 0.47 19.59
N LEU A 212 19.59 1.58 18.97
CA LEU A 212 18.86 2.30 17.94
C LEU A 212 19.55 2.05 16.60
N ASP A 213 18.88 1.34 15.70
CA ASP A 213 19.32 1.16 14.32
C ASP A 213 18.70 2.24 13.44
N MET A 214 19.53 3.14 12.90
CA MET A 214 19.12 4.25 12.06
C MET A 214 19.57 4.00 10.60
N ASN A 215 18.64 4.13 9.65
CA ASN A 215 18.91 4.11 8.21
C ASN A 215 18.41 5.40 7.60
N ALA A 216 19.31 6.21 7.05
CA ALA A 216 18.93 7.45 6.38
C ALA A 216 18.95 7.27 4.86
N ASN A 217 17.92 7.82 4.20
CA ASN A 217 17.80 7.76 2.73
C ASN A 217 18.56 8.87 2.01
N GLN A 218 19.04 9.90 2.71
CA GLN A 218 19.86 10.99 2.18
C GLN A 218 20.79 11.55 3.27
N ASN A 219 21.91 12.17 2.85
CA ASN A 219 22.75 12.95 3.75
C ASN A 219 21.98 14.19 4.25
N GLY A 220 21.67 14.25 5.54
CA GLY A 220 21.07 15.42 6.18
C GLY A 220 20.55 15.16 7.60
N THR A 221 20.25 16.23 8.33
CA THR A 221 19.66 16.17 9.67
C THR A 221 18.16 15.87 9.56
N GLN A 222 17.71 14.68 9.98
CA GLN A 222 16.30 14.46 10.28
C GLN A 222 15.97 15.13 11.62
N VAL A 223 15.00 16.04 11.60
CA VAL A 223 14.38 16.60 12.80
C VAL A 223 12.96 16.07 12.80
N ASP A 224 12.71 14.99 13.54
CA ASP A 224 11.35 14.50 13.76
C ASP A 224 10.81 15.18 15.02
N GLU A 225 9.61 15.74 14.95
CA GLU A 225 9.00 16.50 16.07
C GLU A 225 8.63 15.57 17.24
N VAL A 226 8.40 14.29 16.94
CA VAL A 226 8.09 13.24 17.93
C VAL A 226 8.74 11.91 17.49
N VAL A 227 9.70 11.40 18.25
CA VAL A 227 10.23 10.04 18.07
C VAL A 227 9.44 9.08 18.97
N ASN A 228 8.52 8.32 18.37
CA ASN A 228 7.78 7.27 19.08
C ASN A 228 8.61 5.99 19.15
N ALA A 229 9.22 5.71 20.30
CA ALA A 229 9.91 4.46 20.58
C ALA A 229 8.96 3.48 21.29
N GLU A 230 8.68 2.34 20.67
CA GLU A 230 7.83 1.31 21.26
C GLU A 230 8.66 0.08 21.67
N ILE A 231 8.77 -0.14 22.98
CA ILE A 231 9.46 -1.31 23.53
C ILE A 231 8.43 -2.41 23.78
N ARG A 232 8.45 -3.47 22.98
CA ARG A 232 7.53 -4.62 23.10
C ARG A 232 8.26 -5.87 23.56
N GLY A 233 7.63 -6.60 24.48
CA GLY A 233 8.05 -7.97 24.84
C GLY A 233 7.65 -8.99 23.78
N THR A 234 8.18 -10.21 23.89
CA THR A 234 8.01 -11.31 22.93
C THR A 234 6.60 -11.90 22.86
N ASP A 235 5.71 -11.59 23.82
CA ASP A 235 4.39 -12.24 23.98
C ASP A 235 3.19 -11.27 23.82
N GLY A 236 3.37 -10.18 23.08
CA GLY A 236 2.32 -9.17 22.83
C GLY A 236 1.66 -9.27 21.45
N LEU A 237 0.54 -8.55 21.27
CA LEU A 237 -0.05 -8.32 19.94
C LEU A 237 0.98 -7.67 19.01
N ALA A 238 0.96 -8.03 17.73
CA ALA A 238 1.84 -7.45 16.72
C ALA A 238 1.49 -5.98 16.42
N SER A 239 2.45 -5.20 15.93
CA SER A 239 2.24 -3.85 15.36
C SER A 239 2.52 -3.85 13.88
N SER A 240 2.19 -2.72 13.22
CA SER A 240 2.62 -2.40 11.86
C SER A 240 4.14 -2.49 11.65
N TYR A 241 4.94 -2.48 12.72
CA TYR A 241 6.40 -2.60 12.67
C TYR A 241 6.94 -4.01 12.97
N THR A 242 6.09 -4.94 13.41
CA THR A 242 6.48 -6.35 13.64
C THR A 242 6.78 -7.01 12.30
N LYS A 243 7.91 -7.72 12.20
CA LYS A 243 8.30 -8.46 10.99
C LYS A 243 7.45 -9.71 10.84
N LEU A 244 7.15 -10.10 9.60
CA LEU A 244 6.32 -11.28 9.32
C LEU A 244 6.94 -12.56 9.91
N LYS A 245 8.26 -12.72 9.85
CA LYS A 245 8.94 -13.89 10.43
C LYS A 245 8.85 -14.00 11.97
N ASP A 246 8.57 -12.88 12.64
CA ASP A 246 8.51 -12.82 14.11
C ASP A 246 7.09 -13.05 14.64
N ILE A 247 6.11 -13.31 13.76
CA ILE A 247 4.70 -13.54 14.12
C ILE A 247 4.46 -15.04 14.31
N ASN A 248 4.02 -15.41 15.52
CA ASN A 248 3.76 -16.80 15.89
C ASN A 248 2.67 -17.46 15.02
N SER A 249 1.64 -16.71 14.58
CA SER A 249 0.58 -17.24 13.70
C SER A 249 1.09 -17.70 12.33
N PHE A 250 2.29 -17.27 11.92
CA PHE A 250 2.92 -17.67 10.66
C PHE A 250 3.92 -18.82 10.84
N MET A 251 3.95 -19.43 12.02
CA MET A 251 4.65 -20.68 12.26
C MET A 251 3.75 -21.87 11.89
N THR A 252 4.27 -22.76 11.05
CA THR A 252 3.63 -24.04 10.75
C THR A 252 3.57 -24.93 12.00
N PRO A 253 2.68 -25.93 12.04
CA PRO A 253 2.63 -26.91 13.15
C PRO A 253 3.96 -27.63 13.39
N ASP A 254 4.82 -27.72 12.37
CA ASP A 254 6.16 -28.31 12.43
C ASP A 254 7.23 -27.35 12.97
N GLY A 255 6.86 -26.12 13.34
CA GLY A 255 7.74 -25.11 13.93
C GLY A 255 8.60 -24.32 12.92
N THR A 256 8.34 -24.46 11.62
CA THR A 256 9.02 -23.68 10.56
C THR A 256 8.19 -22.45 10.20
N ASN A 257 8.83 -21.30 9.93
CA ASN A 257 8.09 -20.10 9.55
C ASN A 257 7.76 -20.13 8.05
N VAL A 258 6.53 -19.77 7.69
CA VAL A 258 6.10 -19.73 6.27
C VAL A 258 6.93 -18.74 5.44
N PHE A 259 7.50 -17.70 6.06
CA PHE A 259 8.31 -16.67 5.41
C PHE A 259 9.82 -16.89 5.49
N ASP A 260 10.27 -18.09 5.87
CA ASP A 260 11.69 -18.48 5.73
C ASP A 260 12.13 -18.45 4.24
N THR A 261 11.17 -18.65 3.34
CA THR A 261 11.30 -18.37 1.91
C THR A 261 10.36 -17.25 1.50
N ALA A 262 10.75 -16.49 0.46
CA ALA A 262 9.86 -15.49 -0.13
C ALA A 262 8.58 -16.15 -0.65
N GLN A 263 7.44 -15.64 -0.20
CA GLN A 263 6.12 -16.16 -0.53
C GLN A 263 5.48 -15.33 -1.64
N LYS A 264 4.85 -16.01 -2.60
CA LYS A 264 4.11 -15.38 -3.69
C LYS A 264 2.61 -15.44 -3.38
N LEU A 265 1.97 -14.28 -3.40
CA LEU A 265 0.53 -14.10 -3.26
C LEU A 265 0.00 -13.43 -4.53
N THR A 266 -0.86 -14.11 -5.28
CA THR A 266 -1.52 -13.55 -6.46
C THR A 266 -2.91 -13.08 -6.09
N LEU A 267 -3.22 -11.82 -6.38
CA LEU A 267 -4.56 -11.26 -6.25
C LEU A 267 -5.22 -11.17 -7.62
N TYR A 268 -6.51 -11.46 -7.67
CA TYR A 268 -7.38 -11.30 -8.83
C TYR A 268 -8.57 -10.42 -8.47
N GLY A 269 -8.95 -9.52 -9.37
CA GLY A 269 -10.12 -8.67 -9.23
C GLY A 269 -10.23 -7.70 -10.41
N ASN A 270 -11.45 -7.20 -10.69
CA ASN A 270 -11.71 -6.27 -11.79
C ASN A 270 -11.15 -6.73 -13.17
N GLY A 271 -11.12 -8.04 -13.43
CA GLY A 271 -10.57 -8.63 -14.65
C GLY A 271 -9.05 -8.56 -14.79
N GLN A 272 -8.33 -8.22 -13.71
CA GLN A 272 -6.88 -8.11 -13.65
C GLN A 272 -6.29 -9.08 -12.62
N SER A 273 -4.99 -9.33 -12.74
CA SER A 273 -4.23 -10.16 -11.79
C SER A 273 -2.91 -9.50 -11.45
N VAL A 274 -2.53 -9.51 -10.18
CA VAL A 274 -1.29 -8.91 -9.70
C VAL A 274 -0.58 -9.87 -8.73
N ASP A 275 0.73 -9.97 -8.85
CA ASP A 275 1.57 -10.79 -7.98
C ASP A 275 2.23 -9.91 -6.91
N VAL A 276 2.07 -10.29 -5.65
CA VAL A 276 2.70 -9.68 -4.48
C VAL A 276 3.68 -10.66 -3.88
N TYR A 277 4.91 -10.21 -3.65
CA TYR A 277 5.95 -10.99 -2.98
C TYR A 277 6.10 -10.51 -1.54
N LEU A 278 5.94 -11.44 -0.60
CA LEU A 278 6.06 -11.20 0.83
C LEU A 278 7.29 -11.93 1.37
N GLU A 279 8.13 -11.21 2.10
CA GLU A 279 9.39 -11.73 2.66
C GLU A 279 9.37 -11.67 4.18
N GLY A 280 10.10 -12.56 4.86
CA GLY A 280 10.09 -12.62 6.33
C GLY A 280 10.60 -11.35 7.03
N ASN A 281 11.40 -10.53 6.34
CA ASN A 281 11.86 -9.24 6.86
C ASN A 281 10.90 -8.08 6.60
N ASP A 282 9.85 -8.27 5.80
CA ASP A 282 8.79 -7.26 5.67
C ASP A 282 8.06 -7.11 7.02
N THR A 283 7.58 -5.91 7.32
CA THR A 283 6.71 -5.66 8.47
C THR A 283 5.24 -5.77 8.09
N ILE A 284 4.32 -5.87 9.07
CA ILE A 284 2.87 -5.83 8.81
C ILE A 284 2.48 -4.58 8.01
N GLY A 285 3.01 -3.40 8.36
CA GLY A 285 2.73 -2.16 7.64
C GLY A 285 3.29 -2.16 6.21
N ARG A 286 4.40 -2.85 5.96
CA ARG A 286 4.93 -3.04 4.60
C ARG A 286 4.09 -4.03 3.79
N MET A 287 3.53 -5.05 4.44
CA MET A 287 2.56 -5.95 3.82
C MET A 287 1.27 -5.20 3.47
N GLU A 288 0.75 -4.39 4.38
CA GLU A 288 -0.40 -3.49 4.16
C GLU A 288 -0.14 -2.58 2.95
N GLU A 289 0.99 -1.88 2.89
CA GLU A 289 1.35 -1.02 1.76
C GLU A 289 1.41 -1.81 0.43
N LYS A 290 2.03 -2.99 0.43
CA LYS A 290 2.13 -3.85 -0.77
C LYS A 290 0.76 -4.31 -1.25
N LEU A 291 -0.12 -4.73 -0.33
CA LEU A 291 -1.47 -5.19 -0.67
C LEU A 291 -2.36 -4.03 -1.13
N THR A 292 -2.31 -2.88 -0.46
CA THR A 292 -3.02 -1.66 -0.88
C THR A 292 -2.64 -1.29 -2.31
N LYS A 293 -1.34 -1.16 -2.61
CA LYS A 293 -0.88 -0.87 -3.98
C LYS A 293 -1.28 -1.95 -4.98
N ALA A 294 -1.26 -3.21 -4.59
CA ALA A 294 -1.70 -4.30 -5.46
C ALA A 294 -3.18 -4.17 -5.82
N ILE A 295 -4.05 -3.81 -4.87
CA ILE A 295 -5.48 -3.65 -5.10
C ILE A 295 -5.79 -2.35 -5.87
N THR A 296 -5.19 -1.23 -5.47
CA THR A 296 -5.48 0.08 -6.08
C THR A 296 -4.83 0.22 -7.46
N ASP A 297 -3.51 0.04 -7.56
CA ASP A 297 -2.75 0.27 -8.80
C ASP A 297 -2.69 -0.99 -9.67
N GLY A 298 -2.61 -2.16 -9.05
CA GLY A 298 -2.48 -3.44 -9.75
C GLY A 298 -3.80 -3.95 -10.34
N LEU A 299 -4.86 -3.99 -9.53
CA LEU A 299 -6.21 -4.40 -9.95
C LEU A 299 -7.08 -3.23 -10.43
N GLY A 300 -6.63 -1.98 -10.23
CA GLY A 300 -7.38 -0.79 -10.64
C GLY A 300 -8.62 -0.51 -9.79
N ILE A 301 -8.72 -1.09 -8.59
CA ILE A 301 -9.82 -0.88 -7.65
C ILE A 301 -9.48 0.35 -6.79
N SER A 302 -9.71 1.53 -7.36
CA SER A 302 -9.43 2.83 -6.73
C SER A 302 -10.53 3.83 -7.04
N MET A 303 -10.81 4.71 -6.08
CA MET A 303 -11.73 5.84 -6.23
C MET A 303 -11.00 7.14 -6.64
N GLY A 304 -9.67 7.09 -6.73
CA GLY A 304 -8.83 8.25 -7.04
C GLY A 304 -8.65 9.22 -5.87
N ASP A 305 -9.07 8.84 -4.66
CA ASP A 305 -8.90 9.60 -3.42
C ASP A 305 -7.99 8.83 -2.46
N VAL A 306 -6.84 9.44 -2.15
CA VAL A 306 -5.82 8.87 -1.26
C VAL A 306 -6.38 8.50 0.12
N SER A 307 -7.39 9.22 0.61
CA SER A 307 -7.98 8.96 1.93
C SER A 307 -8.77 7.65 2.00
N THR A 308 -9.41 7.25 0.90
CA THR A 308 -10.17 5.99 0.80
C THR A 308 -9.29 4.86 0.28
N ASP A 309 -8.44 5.15 -0.70
CA ASP A 309 -7.49 4.20 -1.28
C ASP A 309 -6.52 3.65 -0.21
N ASN A 310 -6.06 4.49 0.72
CA ASN A 310 -5.19 4.04 1.82
C ASN A 310 -5.89 3.14 2.86
N ARG A 311 -7.23 3.03 2.84
CA ARG A 311 -8.03 2.23 3.78
C ARG A 311 -8.55 0.92 3.20
N VAL A 312 -8.14 0.60 1.97
CA VAL A 312 -8.44 -0.67 1.28
C VAL A 312 -7.90 -1.86 2.06
N VAL A 313 -6.69 -1.72 2.61
CA VAL A 313 -6.12 -2.66 3.57
C VAL A 313 -5.82 -1.88 4.84
N ASP A 314 -6.31 -2.37 5.97
CA ASP A 314 -6.11 -1.71 7.27
C ASP A 314 -5.75 -2.77 8.32
N PHE A 315 -4.74 -2.47 9.14
CA PHE A 315 -4.33 -3.32 10.24
C PHE A 315 -4.79 -2.74 11.58
N VAL A 316 -5.62 -3.48 12.30
CA VAL A 316 -6.15 -3.06 13.61
C VAL A 316 -5.08 -3.28 14.67
N GLY A 317 -4.25 -2.27 14.89
CA GLY A 317 -3.26 -2.26 15.96
C GLY A 317 -3.89 -2.24 17.36
N LYS A 318 -3.06 -2.50 18.37
CA LYS A 318 -3.45 -2.37 19.78
C LYS A 318 -3.90 -0.95 20.08
N GLY A 319 -5.07 -0.81 20.71
CA GLY A 319 -5.71 0.48 21.02
C GLY A 319 -6.45 1.13 19.85
N SER A 320 -6.47 0.47 18.68
CA SER A 320 -7.18 0.94 17.48
C SER A 320 -8.48 0.19 17.21
N ALA A 321 -8.86 -0.75 18.08
CA ALA A 321 -10.12 -1.47 17.94
C ALA A 321 -11.33 -0.58 18.24
N THR A 322 -12.38 -0.75 17.43
CA THR A 322 -13.65 -0.04 17.60
C THR A 322 -14.77 -1.06 17.80
N ASP A 323 -15.41 -1.00 18.97
CA ASP A 323 -16.48 -1.93 19.35
C ASP A 323 -17.65 -1.91 18.36
N ASN A 324 -18.25 -3.09 18.10
CA ASN A 324 -19.39 -3.28 17.19
C ASN A 324 -19.12 -2.88 15.73
N THR A 325 -17.86 -2.92 15.30
CA THR A 325 -17.46 -2.73 13.90
C THR A 325 -16.65 -3.92 13.41
N ASP A 326 -16.36 -4.01 12.12
CA ASP A 326 -15.46 -5.03 11.58
C ASP A 326 -14.04 -4.92 12.16
N ALA A 327 -13.65 -3.73 12.62
CA ALA A 327 -12.37 -3.46 13.27
C ALA A 327 -12.41 -3.70 14.79
N ALA A 328 -13.30 -4.57 15.29
CA ALA A 328 -13.44 -4.83 16.73
C ALA A 328 -12.32 -5.72 17.31
N VAL A 329 -11.59 -6.47 16.48
CA VAL A 329 -10.59 -7.44 16.95
C VAL A 329 -9.18 -6.92 16.65
N GLU A 330 -8.45 -6.54 17.70
CA GLU A 330 -7.04 -6.15 17.60
C GLU A 330 -6.18 -7.29 17.03
N GLY A 331 -5.20 -6.95 16.20
CA GLY A 331 -4.33 -7.89 15.51
C GLY A 331 -4.91 -8.45 14.19
N THR A 332 -6.06 -7.97 13.75
CA THR A 332 -6.69 -8.38 12.49
C THR A 332 -6.33 -7.43 11.36
N MET A 333 -6.16 -7.98 10.16
CA MET A 333 -6.04 -7.21 8.91
C MET A 333 -7.36 -7.29 8.16
N LEU A 334 -7.88 -6.13 7.77
CA LEU A 334 -9.07 -6.02 6.95
C LEU A 334 -8.66 -5.71 5.52
N ILE A 335 -9.22 -6.47 4.58
CA ILE A 335 -9.05 -6.25 3.14
C ILE A 335 -10.43 -6.00 2.57
N ARG A 336 -10.62 -4.85 1.93
CA ARG A 336 -11.92 -4.39 1.44
C ARG A 336 -11.78 -3.86 0.03
N SER A 337 -12.81 -4.06 -0.77
CA SER A 337 -12.90 -3.46 -2.10
C SER A 337 -13.59 -2.10 -2.04
N LEU A 338 -13.15 -1.18 -2.90
CA LEU A 338 -13.85 0.08 -3.16
C LEU A 338 -14.90 -0.06 -4.26
N PHE A 339 -14.91 -1.15 -5.00
CA PHE A 339 -15.91 -1.43 -6.03
C PHE A 339 -16.94 -2.41 -5.47
N ASN A 340 -18.18 -2.24 -5.87
CA ASN A 340 -19.27 -3.18 -5.56
C ASN A 340 -19.52 -4.11 -6.76
N GLY A 341 -20.20 -5.23 -6.52
CA GLY A 341 -20.51 -6.26 -7.50
C GLY A 341 -19.30 -7.12 -7.88
N ALA A 342 -19.44 -7.88 -8.97
CA ALA A 342 -18.43 -8.82 -9.47
C ALA A 342 -17.09 -8.15 -9.83
N ASN A 343 -17.11 -6.85 -10.17
CA ASN A 343 -15.88 -6.09 -10.44
C ASN A 343 -15.09 -5.76 -9.15
N GLY A 344 -15.77 -5.80 -8.00
CA GLY A 344 -15.19 -5.56 -6.69
C GLY A 344 -14.70 -6.81 -5.97
N ASP A 345 -14.97 -8.00 -6.49
CA ASP A 345 -14.51 -9.23 -5.85
C ASP A 345 -13.00 -9.35 -5.93
N ILE A 346 -12.38 -9.59 -4.77
CA ILE A 346 -10.94 -9.80 -4.63
C ILE A 346 -10.71 -11.24 -4.24
N SER A 347 -10.09 -11.99 -5.14
CA SER A 347 -9.69 -13.38 -4.91
C SER A 347 -8.20 -13.46 -4.66
N LEU A 348 -7.80 -14.14 -3.58
CA LEU A 348 -6.40 -14.33 -3.19
C LEU A 348 -5.98 -15.78 -3.43
N VAL A 349 -4.83 -15.96 -4.09
CA VAL A 349 -4.28 -17.28 -4.42
C VAL A 349 -2.82 -17.33 -3.96
N ALA A 350 -2.50 -18.30 -3.12
CA ALA A 350 -1.15 -18.53 -2.64
C ALA A 350 -0.90 -20.03 -2.38
N GLU A 351 0.34 -20.37 -2.01
CA GLU A 351 0.63 -21.69 -1.48
C GLU A 351 -0.14 -21.96 -0.18
N GLN A 352 -0.57 -23.21 0.01
CA GLN A 352 -1.43 -23.60 1.12
C GLN A 352 -0.91 -23.17 2.51
N PRO A 353 0.40 -23.30 2.84
CA PRO A 353 0.90 -22.83 4.13
C PRO A 353 0.68 -21.33 4.37
N LEU A 354 0.73 -20.50 3.32
CA LEU A 354 0.46 -19.07 3.43
C LEU A 354 -1.03 -18.80 3.64
N VAL A 355 -1.91 -19.50 2.92
CA VAL A 355 -3.36 -19.35 3.08
C VAL A 355 -3.80 -19.74 4.50
N ASP A 356 -3.29 -20.87 5.00
CA ASP A 356 -3.57 -21.36 6.36
C ASP A 356 -3.05 -20.37 7.42
N ALA A 357 -1.87 -19.79 7.19
CA ALA A 357 -1.25 -18.81 8.08
C ALA A 357 -1.98 -17.46 8.12
N LEU A 358 -2.53 -17.02 6.98
CA LEU A 358 -3.31 -15.77 6.89
C LEU A 358 -4.72 -15.91 7.48
N ASN A 359 -5.25 -17.13 7.61
CA ASN A 359 -6.55 -17.44 8.21
C ASN A 359 -7.67 -16.48 7.77
N LEU A 360 -7.79 -16.29 6.45
CA LEU A 360 -8.71 -15.32 5.86
C LEU A 360 -10.16 -15.75 6.09
N THR A 361 -11.01 -14.80 6.48
CA THR A 361 -12.46 -15.00 6.63
C THR A 361 -13.21 -13.91 5.88
N GLN A 362 -14.19 -14.30 5.08
CA GLN A 362 -15.08 -13.35 4.44
C GLN A 362 -16.10 -12.82 5.46
N ILE A 363 -16.10 -11.51 5.68
CA ILE A 363 -17.01 -10.82 6.62
C ILE A 363 -18.19 -10.15 5.92
N GLN A 364 -18.08 -9.91 4.60
CA GLN A 364 -19.10 -9.26 3.79
C GLN A 364 -19.10 -9.85 2.37
N GLU A 365 -20.30 -10.09 1.83
CA GLU A 365 -20.51 -10.48 0.44
C GLU A 365 -20.64 -9.24 -0.46
N SER A 366 -20.17 -9.35 -1.69
CA SER A 366 -20.32 -8.29 -2.68
C SER A 366 -21.76 -8.24 -3.20
N GLU A 367 -22.29 -7.03 -3.35
CA GLU A 367 -23.62 -6.78 -3.95
C GLU A 367 -23.47 -5.92 -5.20
N GLU A 368 -24.23 -6.26 -6.24
CA GLU A 368 -24.20 -5.52 -7.51
C GLU A 368 -24.83 -4.13 -7.41
N ASN A 369 -24.26 -3.18 -8.16
CA ASN A 369 -24.81 -1.85 -8.29
C ASN A 369 -26.02 -1.83 -9.24
N ILE A 370 -27.03 -1.03 -8.88
CA ILE A 370 -28.20 -0.81 -9.72
C ILE A 370 -28.07 0.54 -10.44
N TYR A 371 -27.93 0.50 -11.77
CA TYR A 371 -27.85 1.68 -12.61
C TYR A 371 -29.16 1.94 -13.33
N HIS A 372 -29.68 3.16 -13.22
CA HIS A 372 -30.76 3.66 -14.06
C HIS A 372 -30.15 4.35 -15.28
N VAL A 373 -30.25 3.71 -16.45
CA VAL A 373 -29.64 4.22 -17.69
C VAL A 373 -30.72 4.71 -18.64
N ALA A 374 -30.58 5.95 -19.11
CA ALA A 374 -31.40 6.52 -20.17
C ALA A 374 -30.53 6.79 -21.40
N VAL A 375 -30.95 6.28 -22.56
CA VAL A 375 -30.24 6.45 -23.83
C VAL A 375 -31.00 7.43 -24.71
N THR A 376 -30.31 8.46 -25.16
CA THR A 376 -30.84 9.48 -26.08
C THR A 376 -29.94 9.61 -27.29
N ASP A 377 -30.53 9.78 -28.47
CA ASP A 377 -29.78 10.07 -29.68
C ASP A 377 -29.17 11.48 -29.58
N ALA A 378 -27.84 11.58 -29.63
CA ALA A 378 -27.11 12.82 -29.42
C ALA A 378 -27.32 13.88 -30.53
N HIS A 379 -27.75 13.48 -31.74
CA HIS A 379 -27.99 14.41 -32.85
C HIS A 379 -29.42 14.94 -32.85
N THR A 380 -30.39 14.10 -32.49
CA THR A 380 -31.82 14.42 -32.59
C THR A 380 -32.46 14.74 -31.25
N GLY A 381 -31.80 14.40 -30.13
CA GLY A 381 -32.36 14.54 -28.78
C GLY A 381 -33.51 13.57 -28.49
N ARG A 382 -33.78 12.61 -29.39
CA ARG A 382 -34.90 11.67 -29.24
C ARG A 382 -34.50 10.54 -28.28
N PRO A 383 -35.34 10.18 -27.29
CA PRO A 383 -35.06 9.02 -26.45
C PRO A 383 -35.07 7.75 -27.31
N VAL A 384 -34.04 6.93 -27.15
CA VAL A 384 -33.93 5.59 -27.74
C VAL A 384 -34.61 4.58 -26.82
N GLY A 385 -34.34 4.67 -25.53
CA GLY A 385 -34.91 3.82 -24.49
C GLY A 385 -34.24 4.03 -23.13
N SER A 386 -34.68 3.28 -22.14
CA SER A 386 -34.12 3.29 -20.79
C SER A 386 -34.21 1.89 -20.18
N ASP A 387 -33.30 1.55 -19.29
CA ASP A 387 -33.32 0.27 -18.58
C ASP A 387 -32.67 0.40 -17.19
N ILE A 388 -32.93 -0.60 -16.35
CA ILE A 388 -32.34 -0.75 -15.03
C ILE A 388 -31.33 -1.90 -15.11
N VAL A 389 -30.05 -1.58 -14.94
CA VAL A 389 -28.95 -2.52 -15.09
C VAL A 389 -28.43 -2.92 -13.72
N GLY A 390 -28.54 -4.19 -13.37
CA GLY A 390 -28.03 -4.76 -12.11
C GLY A 390 -26.89 -5.75 -12.30
N ASP A 391 -26.49 -6.08 -13.53
CA ASP A 391 -25.37 -6.99 -13.84
C ASP A 391 -24.19 -6.22 -14.50
N GLY A 392 -24.21 -4.88 -14.41
CA GLY A 392 -23.26 -4.01 -15.06
C GLY A 392 -23.32 -3.98 -16.60
N VAL A 393 -24.25 -4.68 -17.27
CA VAL A 393 -24.33 -4.67 -18.74
C VAL A 393 -25.71 -4.24 -19.25
N LEU A 394 -25.78 -3.08 -19.90
CA LEU A 394 -26.96 -2.62 -20.60
C LEU A 394 -27.16 -3.44 -21.89
N LYS A 395 -28.25 -4.21 -21.97
CA LYS A 395 -28.56 -5.08 -23.11
C LYS A 395 -29.82 -4.64 -23.82
N GLY A 396 -29.82 -4.67 -25.15
CA GLY A 396 -31.04 -4.53 -25.95
C GLY A 396 -31.69 -3.13 -26.01
N VAL A 397 -31.18 -2.12 -25.29
CA VAL A 397 -31.65 -0.72 -25.41
C VAL A 397 -31.10 -0.06 -26.67
N ILE A 398 -29.83 -0.30 -26.97
CA ILE A 398 -29.19 0.14 -28.22
C ILE A 398 -29.24 -1.03 -29.20
N GLN A 399 -29.78 -0.80 -30.39
CA GLN A 399 -29.92 -1.86 -31.37
C GLN A 399 -28.56 -2.41 -31.79
N GLY A 400 -28.29 -3.67 -31.45
CA GLY A 400 -27.08 -4.39 -31.87
C GLY A 400 -25.81 -4.06 -31.06
N VAL A 401 -25.93 -3.36 -29.93
CA VAL A 401 -24.80 -3.01 -29.07
C VAL A 401 -25.20 -3.18 -27.61
N ASP A 402 -24.41 -3.97 -26.88
CA ASP A 402 -24.47 -4.06 -25.43
C ASP A 402 -23.40 -3.15 -24.83
N VAL A 403 -23.71 -2.50 -23.71
CA VAL A 403 -22.80 -1.54 -23.05
C VAL A 403 -22.46 -2.04 -21.65
N ALA A 404 -21.21 -2.42 -21.45
CA ALA A 404 -20.69 -2.72 -20.12
C ALA A 404 -20.36 -1.41 -19.37
N LEU A 405 -20.97 -1.25 -18.21
CA LEU A 405 -20.75 -0.18 -17.25
C LEU A 405 -19.61 -0.58 -16.32
N LYS A 406 -18.74 0.38 -15.96
CA LYS A 406 -17.75 0.13 -14.91
C LYS A 406 -18.44 0.16 -13.56
N GLY A 407 -17.97 -0.68 -12.62
CA GLY A 407 -18.54 -0.79 -11.28
C GLY A 407 -18.47 0.48 -10.42
N ASN A 408 -17.65 1.47 -10.78
CA ASN A 408 -17.51 2.73 -10.03
C ASN A 408 -18.13 3.95 -10.73
N LEU A 409 -18.97 3.76 -11.76
CA LEU A 409 -19.59 4.89 -12.45
C LEU A 409 -20.55 5.64 -11.52
N ASN A 410 -20.31 6.95 -11.33
CA ASN A 410 -21.17 7.84 -10.55
C ASN A 410 -21.39 7.40 -9.09
N ILE A 411 -20.42 6.67 -8.53
CA ILE A 411 -20.42 6.22 -7.13
C ILE A 411 -19.30 6.97 -6.42
N GLU A 412 -19.64 7.56 -5.29
CA GLU A 412 -18.70 8.16 -4.35
C GLU A 412 -18.56 7.22 -3.15
N ALA A 413 -17.32 6.91 -2.77
CA ALA A 413 -17.02 6.18 -1.57
C ALA A 413 -16.48 7.15 -0.51
N THR A 414 -16.98 7.04 0.71
CA THR A 414 -16.46 7.78 1.87
C THR A 414 -16.15 6.80 2.99
N PHE A 415 -15.08 7.05 3.74
CA PHE A 415 -14.74 6.20 4.89
C PHE A 415 -15.37 6.78 6.17
N ASN A 416 -16.21 5.99 6.83
CA ASN A 416 -16.83 6.37 8.09
C ASN A 416 -15.98 5.89 9.27
N ASN A 417 -15.31 6.83 9.97
CA ASN A 417 -14.44 6.50 11.10
C ASN A 417 -15.18 5.88 12.29
N ASP A 418 -16.47 6.15 12.48
CA ASP A 418 -17.23 5.61 13.61
C ASP A 418 -17.63 4.15 13.35
N LYS A 419 -18.02 3.83 12.10
CA LYS A 419 -18.39 2.48 11.68
C LYS A 419 -17.21 1.64 11.20
N GLN A 420 -16.06 2.27 10.98
CA GLN A 420 -14.88 1.66 10.38
C GLN A 420 -15.20 0.99 9.04
N ALA A 421 -16.08 1.58 8.22
CA ALA A 421 -16.59 0.98 6.98
C ALA A 421 -16.69 2.01 5.85
N PHE A 422 -16.68 1.53 4.61
CA PHE A 422 -16.96 2.36 3.43
C PHE A 422 -18.47 2.57 3.28
N GLU A 423 -18.87 3.83 3.15
CA GLU A 423 -20.23 4.23 2.78
C GLU A 423 -20.23 4.70 1.33
N PHE A 424 -21.07 4.06 0.51
CA PHE A 424 -21.21 4.34 -0.91
C PHE A 424 -22.47 5.16 -1.15
N SER A 425 -22.36 6.24 -1.91
CA SER A 425 -23.49 7.06 -2.35
C SER A 425 -23.41 7.34 -3.85
N SER A 426 -24.57 7.57 -4.48
CA SER A 426 -24.60 8.09 -5.85
C SER A 426 -24.17 9.55 -5.84
N ALA A 427 -23.34 9.97 -6.81
CA ALA A 427 -23.08 11.39 -7.02
C ALA A 427 -24.38 12.15 -7.38
N ASP A 428 -24.45 13.43 -6.99
CA ASP A 428 -25.67 14.26 -7.08
C ASP A 428 -26.21 14.43 -8.51
N ASP A 429 -25.31 14.48 -9.50
CA ASP A 429 -25.65 14.66 -10.91
C ASP A 429 -25.49 13.35 -11.70
N PRO A 430 -26.37 13.06 -12.68
CA PRO A 430 -26.21 11.91 -13.54
C PRO A 430 -25.01 12.09 -14.48
N THR A 431 -24.09 11.13 -14.47
CA THR A 431 -22.98 11.08 -15.43
C THR A 431 -23.51 10.81 -16.85
N SER A 432 -23.08 11.63 -17.82
CA SER A 432 -23.38 11.43 -19.24
C SER A 432 -22.18 10.85 -19.98
N MET A 433 -22.42 9.83 -20.81
CA MET A 433 -21.40 9.20 -21.67
C MET A 433 -21.85 9.29 -23.13
N PHE A 434 -20.90 9.56 -24.02
CA PHE A 434 -21.15 9.60 -25.46
C PHE A 434 -20.58 8.35 -26.11
N LEU A 435 -21.45 7.52 -26.68
CA LEU A 435 -21.07 6.37 -27.49
C LEU A 435 -21.21 6.72 -28.97
N HIS A 436 -20.09 6.73 -29.70
CA HIS A 436 -20.11 6.93 -31.14
C HIS A 436 -20.25 5.59 -31.86
N LEU A 437 -21.43 5.32 -32.40
CA LEU A 437 -21.67 4.14 -33.20
C LEU A 437 -21.34 4.44 -34.66
N VAL A 438 -20.47 3.61 -35.25
CA VAL A 438 -20.20 3.60 -36.69
C VAL A 438 -20.76 2.31 -37.23
N ASP A 439 -21.71 2.41 -38.16
CA ASP A 439 -22.22 1.24 -38.87
C ASP A 439 -21.13 0.73 -39.82
N ASN A 440 -20.47 -0.36 -39.42
CA ASN A 440 -19.49 -1.07 -40.24
C ASN A 440 -20.12 -2.25 -40.99
N SER A 441 -21.42 -2.19 -41.27
CA SER A 441 -22.09 -3.22 -42.07
C SER A 441 -21.52 -3.28 -43.49
N MET A 442 -21.26 -4.49 -43.95
CA MET A 442 -20.92 -4.77 -45.34
C MET A 442 -22.21 -4.75 -46.16
N SER A 443 -22.29 -3.84 -47.13
CA SER A 443 -23.38 -3.81 -48.10
C SER A 443 -22.95 -4.53 -49.37
N PHE A 444 -23.60 -5.64 -49.67
CA PHE A 444 -23.42 -6.40 -50.90
C PHE A 444 -24.47 -5.98 -51.91
N GLN A 445 -24.05 -5.46 -53.08
CA GLN A 445 -24.94 -5.28 -54.21
C GLN A 445 -25.19 -6.64 -54.87
N ILE A 446 -26.43 -7.12 -54.80
CA ILE A 446 -26.81 -8.48 -55.20
C ILE A 446 -27.78 -8.49 -56.39
N GLY A 447 -27.80 -7.42 -57.17
CA GLY A 447 -28.69 -7.31 -58.33
C GLY A 447 -28.37 -6.15 -59.26
N ALA A 448 -29.01 -6.14 -60.42
CA ALA A 448 -28.75 -5.16 -61.48
C ALA A 448 -29.39 -3.79 -61.21
N ASN A 449 -30.42 -3.72 -60.36
CA ASN A 449 -31.18 -2.50 -60.09
C ASN A 449 -30.73 -1.81 -58.81
N ALA A 450 -30.91 -0.49 -58.76
CA ALA A 450 -30.67 0.30 -57.56
C ALA A 450 -31.52 -0.20 -56.38
N GLY A 451 -30.91 -0.28 -55.19
CA GLY A 451 -31.58 -0.75 -53.96
C GLY A 451 -31.65 -2.26 -53.79
N GLN A 452 -31.06 -3.06 -54.70
CA GLN A 452 -30.94 -4.51 -54.52
C GLN A 452 -29.66 -4.86 -53.75
N ASN A 453 -29.70 -4.63 -52.44
CA ASN A 453 -28.59 -4.87 -51.54
C ASN A 453 -28.94 -5.85 -50.40
N ILE A 454 -27.91 -6.53 -49.91
CA ILE A 454 -27.94 -7.28 -48.65
C ILE A 454 -26.91 -6.65 -47.72
N ASN A 455 -27.36 -6.25 -46.54
CA ASN A 455 -26.47 -5.78 -45.49
C ASN A 455 -26.09 -6.98 -44.60
N ALA A 456 -24.81 -7.10 -44.29
CA ALA A 456 -24.27 -8.08 -43.35
C ALA A 456 -23.39 -7.37 -42.33
N ASN A 457 -23.61 -7.65 -41.05
CA ASN A 457 -22.76 -7.19 -39.97
C ASN A 457 -22.27 -8.40 -39.18
N ILE A 458 -21.05 -8.30 -38.65
CA ILE A 458 -20.49 -9.26 -37.71
C ILE A 458 -20.30 -8.50 -36.40
N ALA A 459 -20.98 -8.93 -35.34
CA ALA A 459 -20.76 -8.38 -34.01
C ALA A 459 -19.31 -8.63 -33.54
N GLN A 460 -18.80 -7.76 -32.65
CA GLN A 460 -17.49 -7.97 -32.02
C GLN A 460 -17.53 -9.22 -31.15
N MET A 461 -16.58 -10.13 -31.34
CA MET A 461 -16.56 -11.48 -30.74
C MET A 461 -15.24 -11.77 -30.01
N ASP A 462 -14.66 -10.75 -29.38
CA ASP A 462 -13.52 -10.94 -28.48
C ASP A 462 -13.96 -11.34 -27.07
N THR A 463 -13.00 -11.74 -26.22
CA THR A 463 -13.28 -12.19 -24.86
C THR A 463 -13.99 -11.13 -24.01
N LYS A 464 -13.77 -9.84 -24.30
CA LYS A 464 -14.39 -8.73 -23.58
C LYS A 464 -15.85 -8.56 -23.99
N SER A 465 -16.15 -8.55 -25.29
CA SER A 465 -17.52 -8.51 -25.82
C SER A 465 -18.33 -9.75 -25.48
N LEU A 466 -17.67 -10.89 -25.27
CA LEU A 466 -18.31 -12.13 -24.82
C LEU A 466 -18.50 -12.20 -23.29
N GLY A 467 -18.00 -11.22 -22.53
CA GLY A 467 -18.14 -11.18 -21.06
C GLY A 467 -17.22 -12.14 -20.30
N LEU A 468 -16.16 -12.65 -20.93
CA LEU A 468 -15.27 -13.67 -20.36
C LEU A 468 -14.03 -13.11 -19.65
N THR A 469 -13.92 -11.78 -19.51
CA THR A 469 -12.72 -11.14 -18.95
C THR A 469 -12.52 -11.44 -17.46
N ASN A 470 -13.60 -11.57 -16.68
CA ASN A 470 -13.55 -11.78 -15.23
C ASN A 470 -13.81 -13.24 -14.83
N THR A 471 -13.73 -14.18 -15.77
CA THR A 471 -14.03 -15.59 -15.52
C THR A 471 -12.86 -16.28 -14.80
N LEU A 472 -13.10 -16.73 -13.57
CA LEU A 472 -12.11 -17.38 -12.71
C LEU A 472 -12.44 -18.85 -12.49
N LEU A 473 -11.42 -19.71 -12.37
CA LEU A 473 -11.56 -21.18 -12.20
C LEU A 473 -10.88 -21.68 -10.92
N ILE A 474 -10.72 -20.80 -9.93
CA ILE A 474 -9.92 -21.06 -8.72
C ILE A 474 -10.70 -21.81 -7.63
N SER A 475 -12.03 -21.69 -7.61
CA SER A 475 -12.92 -22.38 -6.66
C SER A 475 -13.97 -23.20 -7.40
N GLN A 476 -14.58 -24.18 -6.73
CA GLN A 476 -15.66 -24.98 -7.32
C GLN A 476 -16.86 -24.11 -7.73
N GLU A 477 -17.19 -23.12 -6.92
CA GLU A 477 -18.28 -22.18 -7.17
C GLU A 477 -18.01 -21.31 -8.40
N LEU A 478 -16.84 -20.69 -8.45
CA LEU A 478 -16.41 -19.86 -9.59
C LEU A 478 -16.31 -20.70 -10.86
N ALA A 479 -15.88 -21.96 -10.77
CA ALA A 479 -15.89 -22.87 -11.91
C ALA A 479 -17.31 -23.18 -12.42
N GLN A 480 -18.31 -23.25 -11.54
CA GLN A 480 -19.71 -23.48 -11.92
C GLN A 480 -20.33 -22.24 -12.59
N GLU A 481 -19.98 -21.05 -12.11
CA GLU A 481 -20.34 -19.78 -12.72
C GLU A 481 -19.68 -19.63 -14.10
N ALA A 482 -18.38 -19.92 -14.20
CA ALA A 482 -17.62 -19.88 -15.44
C ALA A 482 -18.24 -20.75 -16.55
N ILE A 483 -18.77 -21.93 -16.21
CA ILE A 483 -19.49 -22.78 -17.18
C ILE A 483 -20.70 -22.01 -17.75
N THR A 484 -21.45 -21.33 -16.90
CA THR A 484 -22.64 -20.58 -17.30
C THR A 484 -22.28 -19.42 -18.23
N ASP A 485 -21.19 -18.70 -17.94
CA ASP A 485 -20.73 -17.59 -18.78
C ASP A 485 -20.14 -18.05 -20.11
N ILE A 486 -19.38 -19.15 -20.10
CA ILE A 486 -18.90 -19.79 -21.32
C ILE A 486 -20.07 -20.28 -22.18
N ASP A 487 -21.11 -20.87 -21.58
CA ASP A 487 -22.31 -21.29 -22.30
C ASP A 487 -23.06 -20.10 -22.93
N LYS A 488 -23.18 -18.98 -22.23
CA LYS A 488 -23.71 -17.73 -22.81
C LYS A 488 -22.86 -17.26 -23.99
N ALA A 489 -21.54 -17.24 -23.84
CA ALA A 489 -20.60 -16.84 -24.90
C ALA A 489 -20.69 -17.77 -26.12
N LEU A 490 -20.77 -19.09 -25.92
CA LEU A 490 -20.96 -20.07 -26.98
C LEU A 490 -22.28 -19.87 -27.71
N ASN A 491 -23.36 -19.56 -26.99
CA ASN A 491 -24.66 -19.25 -27.59
C ASN A 491 -24.60 -17.97 -28.45
N MET A 492 -23.89 -16.94 -27.99
CA MET A 492 -23.68 -15.71 -28.78
C MET A 492 -22.91 -15.98 -30.08
N VAL A 493 -21.78 -16.69 -29.99
CA VAL A 493 -20.99 -17.07 -31.18
C VAL A 493 -21.79 -17.95 -32.14
N SER A 494 -22.54 -18.91 -31.60
CA SER A 494 -23.38 -19.82 -32.41
C SER A 494 -24.50 -19.06 -33.12
N THR A 495 -25.13 -18.10 -32.44
CA THR A 495 -26.16 -17.24 -33.02
C THR A 495 -25.58 -16.38 -34.15
N GLU A 496 -24.39 -15.83 -33.98
CA GLU A 496 -23.76 -15.03 -35.02
C GLU A 496 -23.36 -15.87 -36.24
N ARG A 497 -22.83 -17.09 -36.02
CA ARG A 497 -22.59 -18.06 -37.11
C ARG A 497 -23.88 -18.44 -37.84
N ALA A 498 -24.98 -18.59 -37.12
CA ALA A 498 -26.28 -18.87 -37.72
C ALA A 498 -26.76 -17.71 -38.61
N LYS A 499 -26.58 -16.45 -38.18
CA LYS A 499 -26.87 -15.27 -39.02
C LYS A 499 -26.00 -15.25 -40.29
N MET A 500 -24.70 -15.51 -40.17
CA MET A 500 -23.80 -15.56 -41.32
C MET A 500 -24.15 -16.69 -42.29
N GLY A 501 -24.53 -17.87 -41.76
CA GLY A 501 -25.03 -18.98 -42.58
C GLY A 501 -26.33 -18.62 -43.32
N ALA A 502 -27.25 -17.91 -42.66
CA ALA A 502 -28.48 -17.43 -43.28
C ALA A 502 -28.19 -16.42 -44.42
N ILE A 503 -27.22 -15.52 -44.22
CA ILE A 503 -26.79 -14.58 -45.28
C ILE A 503 -26.14 -15.34 -46.44
N SER A 504 -25.27 -16.32 -46.18
CA SER A 504 -24.69 -17.18 -47.22
C SER A 504 -25.77 -17.86 -48.05
N ASN A 505 -26.76 -18.48 -47.40
CA ASN A 505 -27.88 -19.13 -48.10
C ASN A 505 -28.67 -18.13 -48.98
N ARG A 506 -28.90 -16.92 -48.47
CA ARG A 506 -29.59 -15.86 -49.24
C ARG A 506 -28.76 -15.41 -50.45
N LEU A 507 -27.45 -15.29 -50.30
CA LEU A 507 -26.54 -14.97 -51.39
C LEU A 507 -26.56 -16.09 -52.45
N ASP A 508 -26.47 -17.35 -52.05
CA ASP A 508 -26.55 -18.49 -52.97
C ASP A 508 -27.89 -18.54 -53.72
N HIS A 509 -29.01 -18.31 -53.03
CA HIS A 509 -30.31 -18.22 -53.68
C HIS A 509 -30.40 -17.06 -54.65
N THR A 510 -29.82 -15.91 -54.30
CA THR A 510 -29.82 -14.74 -55.17
C THR A 510 -28.94 -14.95 -56.38
N ILE A 511 -27.76 -15.55 -56.22
CA ILE A 511 -26.87 -15.93 -57.33
C ILE A 511 -27.62 -16.84 -58.31
N ASN A 512 -28.27 -17.89 -57.81
CA ASN A 512 -29.04 -18.80 -58.65
C ASN A 512 -30.18 -18.08 -59.39
N SER A 513 -30.92 -17.21 -58.71
CA SER A 513 -31.99 -16.43 -59.34
C SER A 513 -31.49 -15.43 -60.37
N LEU A 514 -30.33 -14.80 -60.12
CA LEU A 514 -29.67 -13.89 -61.05
C LEU A 514 -29.13 -14.64 -62.27
N SER A 515 -28.55 -15.82 -62.11
CA SER A 515 -28.09 -16.65 -63.22
C SER A 515 -29.23 -17.03 -64.15
N VAL A 516 -30.40 -17.41 -63.61
CA VAL A 516 -31.60 -17.69 -64.42
C VAL A 516 -32.11 -16.42 -65.12
N SER A 517 -32.11 -15.28 -64.44
CA SER A 517 -32.48 -14.01 -65.06
C SER A 517 -31.51 -13.60 -66.17
N PHE A 518 -30.21 -13.82 -65.95
CA PHE A 518 -29.16 -13.55 -66.93
C PHE A 518 -29.34 -14.41 -68.19
N GLU A 519 -29.59 -15.72 -68.04
CA GLU A 519 -29.86 -16.61 -69.18
C GLU A 519 -31.11 -16.16 -69.96
N ASN A 520 -32.19 -15.80 -69.26
CA ASN A 520 -33.42 -15.32 -69.88
C ASN A 520 -33.22 -13.98 -70.62
N LEU A 521 -32.45 -13.05 -70.04
CA LEU A 521 -32.12 -11.77 -70.66
C LEU A 521 -31.20 -11.96 -71.87
N GLN A 522 -30.20 -12.84 -71.77
CA GLN A 522 -29.33 -13.17 -72.90
C GLN A 522 -30.13 -13.81 -74.05
N ALA A 523 -31.08 -14.70 -73.74
CA ALA A 523 -31.96 -15.28 -74.75
C ALA A 523 -32.92 -14.23 -75.37
N ALA A 524 -33.40 -13.27 -74.57
CA ALA A 524 -34.21 -12.17 -75.07
C ALA A 524 -33.40 -11.20 -75.94
N GLU A 525 -32.15 -10.89 -75.55
CA GLU A 525 -31.21 -10.10 -76.35
C GLU A 525 -30.91 -10.81 -77.67
N SER A 526 -30.63 -12.12 -77.62
CA SER A 526 -30.39 -12.94 -78.82
C SER A 526 -31.59 -12.88 -79.77
N ARG A 527 -32.83 -12.99 -79.28
CA ARG A 527 -34.03 -12.83 -80.13
C ARG A 527 -34.18 -11.47 -80.78
N ILE A 528 -33.64 -10.40 -80.18
CA ILE A 528 -33.76 -9.02 -80.69
C ILE A 528 -32.59 -8.68 -81.62
N ARG A 529 -31.37 -9.07 -81.25
CA ARG A 529 -30.13 -8.70 -81.94
C ARG A 529 -29.71 -9.74 -82.96
N ASP A 530 -29.84 -11.02 -82.64
CA ASP A 530 -29.34 -12.09 -83.49
C ASP A 530 -30.31 -12.36 -84.63
N VAL A 531 -29.75 -12.57 -85.83
CA VAL A 531 -30.52 -12.87 -87.02
C VAL A 531 -30.86 -14.36 -87.07
N ASP A 532 -32.12 -14.67 -87.42
CA ASP A 532 -32.48 -16.02 -87.83
C ASP A 532 -31.82 -16.32 -89.19
N VAL A 533 -30.65 -16.96 -89.14
CA VAL A 533 -29.83 -17.27 -90.32
C VAL A 533 -30.63 -18.05 -91.37
N ALA A 534 -31.55 -18.92 -90.97
CA ALA A 534 -32.32 -19.70 -91.94
C ALA A 534 -33.29 -18.80 -92.74
N LYS A 535 -33.97 -17.89 -92.05
CA LYS A 535 -34.89 -16.94 -92.69
C LYS A 535 -34.16 -15.89 -93.52
N GLU A 536 -33.08 -15.31 -92.98
CA GLU A 536 -32.29 -14.29 -93.69
C GLU A 536 -31.58 -14.89 -94.90
N MET A 537 -31.04 -16.11 -94.82
CA MET A 537 -30.44 -16.78 -95.99
C MET A 537 -31.48 -17.06 -97.09
N SER A 538 -32.72 -17.38 -96.72
CA SER A 538 -33.81 -17.56 -97.68
C SER A 538 -34.19 -16.24 -98.35
N GLN A 539 -34.33 -15.16 -97.58
CA GLN A 539 -34.61 -13.83 -98.11
C GLN A 539 -33.45 -13.28 -98.96
N PHE A 540 -32.21 -13.47 -98.51
CA PHE A 540 -31.00 -13.13 -99.24
C PHE A 540 -30.93 -13.89 -100.57
N THR A 541 -31.18 -15.20 -100.57
CA THR A 541 -31.22 -16.02 -101.79
C THR A 541 -32.34 -15.56 -102.73
N LEU A 542 -33.52 -15.24 -102.20
CA LEU A 542 -34.64 -14.69 -102.99
C LEU A 542 -34.28 -13.32 -103.59
N ASN A 543 -33.67 -12.42 -102.81
CA ASN A 543 -33.20 -11.12 -103.29
C ASN A 543 -32.09 -11.28 -104.35
N GLN A 544 -31.22 -12.28 -104.20
CA GLN A 544 -30.18 -12.59 -105.18
C GLN A 544 -30.79 -13.14 -106.48
N MET A 545 -31.79 -14.02 -106.39
CA MET A 545 -32.55 -14.45 -107.58
C MET A 545 -33.32 -13.30 -108.23
N LEU A 546 -33.94 -12.41 -107.44
CA LEU A 546 -34.65 -11.24 -107.96
C LEU A 546 -33.71 -10.25 -108.64
N THR A 547 -32.51 -10.02 -108.10
CA THR A 547 -31.52 -9.14 -108.75
C THR A 547 -30.98 -9.75 -110.04
N GLN A 548 -30.74 -11.07 -110.07
CA GLN A 548 -30.38 -11.79 -111.30
C GLN A 548 -31.54 -11.79 -112.33
N ALA A 549 -32.77 -11.95 -111.87
CA ALA A 549 -33.97 -11.87 -112.71
C ALA A 549 -34.22 -10.45 -113.22
N ALA A 550 -34.04 -9.42 -112.40
CA ALA A 550 -34.16 -8.01 -112.79
C ALA A 550 -33.06 -7.61 -113.78
N GLN A 551 -31.83 -8.08 -113.60
CA GLN A 551 -30.76 -7.91 -114.59
C GLN A 551 -31.08 -8.62 -115.92
N SER A 552 -31.60 -9.86 -115.86
CA SER A 552 -32.01 -10.60 -117.06
C SER A 552 -33.20 -9.95 -117.77
N MET A 553 -34.20 -9.47 -117.00
CA MET A 553 -35.36 -8.73 -117.49
C MET A 553 -34.97 -7.35 -118.03
N LEU A 554 -34.04 -6.62 -117.41
CA LEU A 554 -33.48 -5.38 -117.95
C LEU A 554 -32.69 -5.65 -119.24
N GLY A 555 -31.93 -6.74 -119.30
CA GLY A 555 -31.26 -7.18 -120.53
C GLY A 555 -32.26 -7.46 -121.65
N GLN A 556 -33.35 -8.16 -121.35
CA GLN A 556 -34.38 -8.53 -122.32
C GLN A 556 -35.28 -7.34 -122.70
N ALA A 557 -35.58 -6.44 -121.77
CA ALA A 557 -36.29 -5.18 -122.01
C ALA A 557 -35.43 -4.14 -122.76
N ASN A 558 -34.10 -4.18 -122.63
CA ASN A 558 -33.19 -3.39 -123.49
C ASN A 558 -33.01 -4.02 -124.87
N ALA A 559 -33.15 -5.34 -125.01
CA ALA A 559 -33.10 -6.03 -126.29
C ALA A 559 -34.41 -5.89 -127.10
N LEU A 560 -35.57 -5.76 -126.45
CA LEU A 560 -36.87 -5.60 -127.13
C LEU A 560 -36.92 -4.37 -128.08
N PRO A 561 -36.49 -3.16 -127.67
CA PRO A 561 -36.42 -1.99 -128.55
C PRO A 561 -35.41 -2.17 -129.70
N GLN A 562 -34.31 -2.90 -129.48
CA GLN A 562 -33.32 -3.18 -130.54
C GLN A 562 -33.87 -4.15 -131.59
N GLY A 563 -34.69 -5.13 -131.20
CA GLY A 563 -35.39 -6.01 -132.13
C GLY A 563 -36.46 -5.29 -132.96
N VAL A 564 -37.14 -4.28 -132.39
CA VAL A 564 -38.11 -3.44 -133.11
C VAL A 564 -37.40 -2.49 -134.08
N MET A 565 -36.21 -1.98 -133.74
CA MET A 565 -35.36 -1.21 -134.67
C MET A 565 -34.84 -2.04 -135.85
N GLN A 566 -34.80 -3.37 -135.72
CA GLN A 566 -34.48 -4.31 -136.81
C GLN A 566 -35.66 -4.63 -137.73
N LEU A 567 -36.90 -4.30 -137.32
CA LEU A 567 -38.12 -4.41 -138.13
C LEU A 567 -38.49 -3.08 -138.81
N LEU A 568 -37.82 -1.98 -138.43
CA LEU A 568 -37.97 -0.65 -139.01
C LEU A 568 -36.81 -0.24 -139.93
N MET A 569 -35.80 -1.11 -140.10
CA MET A 569 -34.85 -1.11 -141.20
C MET A 569 -35.10 -2.35 -142.06
#